data_AF-A0A957H4W2-F1
#
_entry.id   AF-A0A957H4W2-F1
#
_cell.length_a   1.000
_cell.length_b   1.000
_cell.length_c   1.000
_cell.angle_alpha   90.00
_cell.angle_beta   90.00
_cell.angle_gamma   90.00
#
_symmetry.space_group_name_H-M   'P 1'
#
loop_
_entity.id
_entity.type
_entity.pdbx_description
1 polymer ?
#
loop_
_entity_poly.entity_id
_entity_poly.type
_entity_poly.pdbx_seq_one_letter_code
_entity_poly.pdbx_strand_id
1 'polypeptide(L)'
;MLPVPQLDDRHFQEIVDEAKKRIPHYCEEWTDHNVSDPGVTMIELFAWMMDMVLYRVNQVPNLHYIKMLDMFGLKLQPPEPARAPVTFWLSAPQAKTVLLPAGTEIATTQTETEKAIVFTTESDFLVNPPKLEVVMSAVATQQAHQKQFINHNLRHLTKGGDEIEIYTAVPQVDDCLYFGFSEDLSHHILSLTLDFSSAGGAGIDPTLPPYVWEVAQGRQRDQ
;
A
#
# COMPACT_ATOMS: atom_id res chain seq x y z
N MET A 1 18.90 -15.11 4.52
CA MET A 1 19.44 -15.08 5.90
C MET A 1 20.58 -16.09 5.96
N LEU A 2 21.73 -15.71 6.50
CA LEU A 2 22.81 -16.67 6.74
C LEU A 2 22.37 -17.60 7.89
N PRO A 3 22.60 -18.92 7.77
CA PRO A 3 22.28 -19.84 8.86
C PRO A 3 23.12 -19.50 10.09
N VAL A 4 22.52 -19.60 11.28
CA VAL A 4 23.24 -19.41 12.55
C VAL A 4 24.27 -20.53 12.67
N PRO A 5 25.57 -20.23 12.75
CA PRO A 5 26.58 -21.27 12.85
C PRO A 5 26.45 -21.98 14.20
N GLN A 6 26.46 -23.31 14.18
CA GLN A 6 26.75 -24.10 15.37
C GLN A 6 28.26 -24.04 15.60
N LEU A 7 28.67 -23.56 16.77
CA LEU A 7 30.08 -23.44 17.14
C LEU A 7 30.71 -24.81 17.43
N ASP A 8 29.89 -25.75 17.90
CA ASP A 8 30.21 -27.15 18.12
C ASP A 8 28.95 -27.97 17.83
N ASP A 9 29.05 -28.95 16.94
CA ASP A 9 27.96 -29.78 16.46
C ASP A 9 27.91 -31.16 17.14
N ARG A 10 28.79 -31.41 18.13
CA ARG A 10 28.81 -32.68 18.86
C ARG A 10 27.58 -32.85 19.75
N HIS A 11 26.97 -34.01 19.65
CA HIS A 11 25.86 -34.44 20.49
C HIS A 11 26.35 -35.44 21.54
N PHE A 12 25.54 -35.62 22.60
CA PHE A 12 25.78 -36.59 23.68
C PHE A 12 26.49 -37.90 23.24
N GLN A 13 25.93 -38.61 22.25
CA GLN A 13 26.45 -39.91 21.85
C GLN A 13 27.86 -39.82 21.25
N GLU A 14 28.14 -38.77 20.49
CA GLU A 14 29.44 -38.54 19.86
C GLU A 14 30.50 -38.23 20.91
N ILE A 15 30.12 -37.53 21.98
CA ILE A 15 30.98 -37.26 23.14
C ILE A 15 31.26 -38.55 23.92
N VAL A 16 30.26 -39.41 24.14
CA VAL A 16 30.43 -40.72 24.79
C VAL A 16 31.36 -41.61 23.97
N ASP A 17 31.14 -41.70 22.66
CA ASP A 17 31.93 -42.52 21.76
C ASP A 17 33.38 -42.02 21.66
N GLU A 18 33.58 -40.69 21.63
CA GLU A 18 34.90 -40.07 21.65
C GLU A 18 35.64 -40.37 22.95
N ALA A 19 34.96 -40.27 24.11
CA ALA A 19 35.54 -40.58 25.40
C ALA A 19 35.92 -42.07 25.50
N LYS A 20 35.05 -42.98 25.05
CA LYS A 20 35.32 -44.42 25.00
C LYS A 20 36.52 -44.77 24.13
N LYS A 21 36.66 -44.15 22.96
CA LYS A 21 37.81 -44.34 22.06
C LYS A 21 39.15 -43.93 22.70
N ARG A 22 39.13 -43.03 23.68
CA ARG A 22 40.32 -42.54 24.38
C ARG A 22 40.72 -43.40 25.58
N ILE A 23 39.83 -44.26 26.11
CA ILE A 23 40.11 -45.11 27.29
C ILE A 23 41.40 -45.93 27.13
N PRO A 24 41.65 -46.64 26.00
CA PRO A 24 42.85 -47.47 25.86
C PRO A 24 44.16 -46.69 25.92
N HIS A 25 44.12 -45.37 25.68
CA HIS A 25 45.31 -44.52 25.73
C HIS A 25 45.59 -43.96 27.13
N TYR A 26 44.54 -43.66 27.90
CA TYR A 26 44.68 -43.01 29.21
C TYR A 26 44.56 -43.98 30.40
N CYS A 27 43.87 -45.10 30.22
CA CYS A 27 43.57 -46.05 31.28
C CYS A 27 43.65 -47.48 30.74
N GLU A 28 44.87 -47.95 30.43
CA GLU A 28 45.12 -49.31 29.91
C GLU A 28 44.60 -50.42 30.84
N GLU A 29 44.54 -50.17 32.15
CA GLU A 29 44.04 -51.11 33.16
C GLU A 29 42.50 -51.26 33.13
N TRP A 30 41.78 -50.30 32.55
CA TRP A 30 40.32 -50.32 32.48
C TRP A 30 39.86 -51.09 31.24
N THR A 31 39.43 -52.33 31.48
CA THR A 31 39.14 -53.32 30.41
C THR A 31 37.65 -53.62 30.23
N ASP A 32 36.80 -53.26 31.19
CA ASP A 32 35.34 -53.43 31.11
C ASP A 32 34.66 -52.15 30.61
N HIS A 33 34.19 -52.14 29.36
CA HIS A 33 33.53 -50.98 28.73
C HIS A 33 32.02 -51.21 28.49
N ASN A 34 31.43 -52.15 29.22
CA ASN A 34 30.00 -52.43 29.15
C ASN A 34 29.16 -51.26 29.69
N VAL A 35 27.88 -51.19 29.28
CA VAL A 35 26.95 -50.14 29.74
C VAL A 35 26.74 -50.18 31.27
N SER A 36 26.88 -51.36 31.87
CA SER A 36 26.75 -51.55 33.32
C SER A 36 27.99 -51.13 34.13
N ASP A 37 29.09 -50.77 33.47
CA ASP A 37 30.30 -50.33 34.16
C ASP A 37 30.10 -48.93 34.78
N PRO A 38 30.35 -48.75 36.09
CA PRO A 38 30.24 -47.45 36.75
C PRO A 38 31.11 -46.34 36.11
N GLY A 39 32.26 -46.70 35.52
CA GLY A 39 33.11 -45.77 34.78
C GLY A 39 32.43 -45.26 33.51
N VAL A 40 31.78 -46.15 32.76
CA VAL A 40 30.95 -45.78 31.60
C VAL A 40 29.77 -44.89 32.01
N THR A 41 29.09 -45.19 33.12
CA THR A 41 28.02 -44.30 33.65
C THR A 41 28.54 -42.90 33.97
N MET A 42 29.77 -42.78 34.47
CA MET A 42 30.39 -41.48 34.73
C MET A 42 30.71 -40.73 33.43
N ILE A 43 31.18 -41.43 32.39
CA ILE A 43 31.37 -40.84 31.04
C ILE A 43 30.04 -40.31 30.51
N GLU A 44 28.96 -41.08 30.62
CA GLU A 44 27.63 -40.65 30.19
C GLU A 44 27.16 -39.40 30.97
N LEU A 45 27.33 -39.37 32.29
CA LEU A 45 26.98 -38.19 33.10
C LEU A 45 27.73 -36.93 32.63
N PHE A 46 29.05 -37.03 32.41
CA PHE A 46 29.85 -35.90 31.95
C PHE A 46 29.54 -35.52 30.50
N ALA A 47 29.26 -36.48 29.63
CA ALA A 47 28.83 -36.22 28.26
C ALA A 47 27.50 -35.45 28.25
N TRP A 48 26.56 -35.81 29.11
CA TRP A 48 25.29 -35.10 29.27
C TRP A 48 25.49 -33.66 29.78
N MET A 49 26.35 -33.47 30.78
CA MET A 49 26.72 -32.11 31.24
C MET A 49 27.34 -31.28 30.11
N MET A 50 28.21 -31.89 29.30
CA MET A 50 28.87 -31.19 28.21
C MET A 50 27.88 -30.82 27.10
N ASP A 51 26.95 -31.72 26.74
CA ASP A 51 25.87 -31.47 25.78
C ASP A 51 25.04 -30.24 26.19
N MET A 52 24.73 -30.09 27.49
CA MET A 52 24.06 -28.88 28.01
C MET A 52 24.90 -27.61 27.86
N VAL A 53 26.23 -27.69 28.00
CA VAL A 53 27.13 -26.55 27.80
C VAL A 53 27.22 -26.19 26.31
N LEU A 54 27.36 -27.19 25.43
CA LEU A 54 27.38 -26.98 23.98
C LEU A 54 26.10 -26.31 23.49
N TYR A 55 24.95 -26.74 24.00
CA TYR A 55 23.66 -26.09 23.74
C TYR A 55 23.70 -24.58 24.04
N ARG A 56 24.26 -24.17 25.18
CA ARG A 56 24.36 -22.75 25.58
C ARG A 56 25.38 -21.98 24.73
N VAL A 57 26.51 -22.59 24.43
CA VAL A 57 27.55 -21.99 23.56
C VAL A 57 26.96 -21.71 22.17
N ASN A 58 26.16 -22.63 21.64
CA ASN A 58 25.47 -22.45 20.35
C ASN A 58 24.42 -21.34 20.33
N GLN A 59 24.04 -20.75 21.48
CA GLN A 59 23.18 -19.55 21.53
C GLN A 59 23.97 -18.23 21.47
N VAL A 60 25.28 -18.25 21.73
CA VAL A 60 26.15 -17.07 21.75
C VAL A 60 26.15 -16.30 20.42
N PRO A 61 26.21 -16.94 19.23
CA PRO A 61 26.20 -16.21 17.96
C PRO A 61 24.98 -15.30 17.79
N ASN A 62 23.79 -15.76 18.18
CA ASN A 62 22.56 -14.96 18.10
C ASN A 62 22.61 -13.77 19.06
N LEU A 63 23.10 -13.97 20.29
CA LEU A 63 23.26 -12.89 21.25
C LEU A 63 24.27 -11.84 20.77
N HIS A 64 25.40 -12.28 20.22
CA HIS A 64 26.41 -11.39 19.63
C HIS A 64 25.85 -10.59 18.46
N TYR A 65 25.06 -11.22 17.59
CA TYR A 65 24.39 -10.53 16.48
C TYR A 65 23.50 -9.40 17.00
N ILE A 66 22.60 -9.69 17.96
CA ILE A 66 21.71 -8.67 18.55
C ILE A 66 22.53 -7.55 19.22
N LYS A 67 23.58 -7.89 19.96
CA LYS A 67 24.43 -6.89 20.63
C LYS A 67 25.23 -6.03 19.65
N MET A 68 25.68 -6.61 18.55
CA MET A 68 26.34 -5.86 17.49
C MET A 68 25.35 -4.88 16.82
N LEU A 69 24.11 -5.31 16.55
CA LEU A 69 23.06 -4.41 16.05
C LEU A 69 22.82 -3.23 17.02
N ASP A 70 22.72 -3.52 18.32
CA ASP A 70 22.55 -2.51 19.37
C ASP A 70 23.74 -1.53 19.43
N MET A 71 24.98 -2.03 19.30
CA MET A 71 26.19 -1.19 19.22
C MET A 71 26.23 -0.30 17.97
N PHE A 72 25.72 -0.78 16.83
CA PHE A 72 25.54 0.04 15.63
C PHE A 72 24.39 1.06 15.76
N GLY A 73 23.67 1.06 16.89
CA GLY A 73 22.53 1.93 17.12
C GLY A 73 21.29 1.53 16.31
N LEU A 74 21.27 0.32 15.75
CA LEU A 74 20.11 -0.21 15.04
C LEU A 74 19.01 -0.51 16.05
N LYS A 75 17.89 0.20 15.93
CA LYS A 75 16.70 -0.01 16.73
C LYS A 75 15.59 -0.56 15.84
N LEU A 76 14.74 -1.39 16.42
CA LEU A 76 13.48 -1.75 15.78
C LEU A 76 12.68 -0.46 15.54
N GLN A 77 12.15 -0.31 14.34
CA GLN A 77 11.24 0.78 14.05
C GLN A 77 10.00 0.63 14.94
N PRO A 78 9.51 1.72 15.55
CA PRO A 78 8.26 1.67 16.28
C PRO A 78 7.12 1.31 15.31
N PRO A 79 6.01 0.75 15.80
CA PRO A 79 4.83 0.57 14.98
C PRO A 79 4.34 1.93 14.46
N GLU A 80 4.07 2.01 13.15
CA GLU A 80 3.54 3.21 12.51
C GLU A 80 2.00 3.15 12.44
N PRO A 81 1.28 4.26 12.68
CA PRO A 81 -0.17 4.32 12.51
C PRO A 81 -0.59 4.01 11.07
N ALA A 82 -1.64 3.22 10.92
CA ALA A 82 -2.23 2.94 9.61
C ALA A 82 -2.85 4.22 9.01
N ARG A 83 -2.77 4.36 7.69
CA ARG A 83 -3.39 5.45 6.92
C ARG A 83 -4.22 4.87 5.79
N ALA A 84 -5.39 5.47 5.55
CA ALA A 84 -6.28 5.06 4.47
C ALA A 84 -6.99 6.28 3.87
N PRO A 85 -7.21 6.33 2.55
CA PRO A 85 -8.07 7.33 1.95
C PRO A 85 -9.52 7.11 2.38
N VAL A 86 -10.25 8.21 2.58
CA VAL A 86 -11.67 8.20 2.94
C VAL A 86 -12.41 9.19 2.05
N THR A 87 -13.63 8.82 1.65
CA THR A 87 -14.51 9.69 0.87
C THR A 87 -15.70 10.10 1.72
N PHE A 88 -15.94 11.40 1.82
CA PHE A 88 -17.11 11.95 2.49
C PHE A 88 -18.20 12.26 1.47
N TRP A 89 -19.37 11.66 1.67
CA TRP A 89 -20.57 11.98 0.90
C TRP A 89 -21.45 12.94 1.69
N LEU A 90 -21.71 14.11 1.11
CA LEU A 90 -22.66 15.06 1.71
C LEU A 90 -24.07 14.49 1.60
N SER A 91 -24.84 14.52 2.69
CA SER A 91 -26.24 14.05 2.71
C SER A 91 -27.16 14.89 1.83
N ALA A 92 -26.80 16.14 1.56
CA ALA A 92 -27.50 17.05 0.66
C ALA A 92 -26.53 18.04 0.02
N PRO A 93 -26.81 18.53 -1.21
CA PRO A 93 -26.02 19.58 -1.84
C PRO A 93 -25.91 20.83 -0.97
N GLN A 94 -24.71 21.38 -0.85
CA GLN A 94 -24.45 22.59 -0.06
C GLN A 94 -24.15 23.76 -1.00
N ALA A 95 -24.76 24.91 -0.74
CA ALA A 95 -24.55 26.12 -1.55
C ALA A 95 -23.27 26.89 -1.18
N LYS A 96 -22.64 26.55 -0.06
CA LYS A 96 -21.43 27.19 0.47
C LYS A 96 -20.38 26.12 0.74
N THR A 97 -19.11 26.54 0.71
CA THR A 97 -17.99 25.69 1.11
C THR A 97 -18.18 25.20 2.54
N VAL A 98 -17.97 23.90 2.74
CA VAL A 98 -18.02 23.25 4.06
C VAL A 98 -16.60 22.90 4.49
N LEU A 99 -16.22 23.31 5.70
CA LEU A 99 -14.96 22.92 6.32
C LEU A 99 -15.13 21.57 7.03
N LEU A 100 -14.31 20.61 6.66
CA LEU A 100 -14.06 19.38 7.39
C LEU A 100 -12.72 19.53 8.12
N PRO A 101 -12.71 19.79 9.44
CA PRO A 101 -11.48 20.04 10.16
C PRO A 101 -10.60 18.79 10.27
N ALA A 102 -9.29 19.00 10.41
CA ALA A 102 -8.36 18.00 10.89
C ALA A 102 -8.82 17.46 12.25
N GLY A 103 -8.60 16.18 12.51
CA GLY A 103 -9.07 15.51 13.71
C GLY A 103 -10.51 15.04 13.65
N THR A 104 -11.18 15.12 12.49
CA THR A 104 -12.52 14.53 12.34
C THR A 104 -12.42 13.02 12.50
N GLU A 105 -13.14 12.46 13.47
CA GLU A 105 -13.13 11.04 13.78
C GLU A 105 -13.97 10.23 12.79
N ILE A 106 -13.41 9.11 12.33
CA ILE A 106 -14.03 8.14 11.44
C ILE A 106 -13.79 6.76 12.02
N ALA A 107 -14.81 5.93 12.10
CA ALA A 107 -14.69 4.59 12.68
C ALA A 107 -14.98 3.51 11.64
N THR A 108 -14.30 2.37 11.76
CA THR A 108 -14.71 1.15 11.06
C THR A 108 -16.05 0.65 11.62
N THR A 109 -16.77 -0.14 10.83
CA THR A 109 -17.98 -0.80 11.31
C THR A 109 -17.64 -1.76 12.45
N GLN A 110 -18.22 -1.56 13.61
CA GLN A 110 -18.12 -2.51 14.72
C GLN A 110 -18.84 -3.81 14.35
N THR A 111 -18.19 -4.95 14.59
CA THR A 111 -18.82 -6.27 14.47
C THR A 111 -18.99 -6.90 15.85
N GLU A 112 -19.68 -8.04 15.95
CA GLU A 112 -19.83 -8.76 17.23
C GLU A 112 -18.46 -9.21 17.79
N THR A 113 -17.48 -9.46 16.92
CA THR A 113 -16.15 -9.98 17.29
C THR A 113 -15.07 -8.91 17.35
N GLU A 114 -15.25 -7.77 16.68
CA GLU A 114 -14.22 -6.74 16.57
C GLU A 114 -14.74 -5.36 16.97
N LYS A 115 -14.01 -4.71 17.88
CA LYS A 115 -14.26 -3.32 18.25
C LYS A 115 -13.94 -2.40 17.07
N ALA A 116 -14.69 -1.32 16.95
CA ALA A 116 -14.41 -0.28 15.97
C ALA A 116 -13.02 0.31 16.20
N ILE A 117 -12.29 0.50 15.10
CA ILE A 117 -11.01 1.22 15.08
C ILE A 117 -11.32 2.64 14.64
N VAL A 118 -10.93 3.61 15.46
CA VAL A 118 -11.12 5.03 15.19
C VAL A 118 -9.88 5.59 14.51
N PHE A 119 -10.10 6.23 13.38
CA PHE A 119 -9.15 7.05 12.62
C PHE A 119 -9.54 8.52 12.76
N THR A 120 -8.60 9.41 12.49
CA THR A 120 -8.82 10.86 12.45
C THR A 120 -8.28 11.44 11.16
N THR A 121 -8.96 12.43 10.59
CA THR A 121 -8.42 13.19 9.45
C THR A 121 -7.13 13.93 9.84
N GLU A 122 -6.15 13.97 8.95
CA GLU A 122 -4.83 14.56 9.24
C GLU A 122 -4.75 16.06 8.93
N SER A 123 -5.62 16.56 8.06
CA SER A 123 -5.62 17.95 7.61
C SER A 123 -7.04 18.45 7.41
N ASP A 124 -7.18 19.78 7.44
CA ASP A 124 -8.42 20.46 7.09
C ASP A 124 -8.71 20.22 5.61
N PHE A 125 -9.97 19.91 5.30
CA PHE A 125 -10.46 19.72 3.94
C PHE A 125 -11.65 20.64 3.67
N LEU A 126 -11.59 21.38 2.57
CA LEU A 126 -12.66 22.28 2.14
C LEU A 126 -13.49 21.61 1.05
N VAL A 127 -14.74 21.31 1.37
CA VAL A 127 -15.71 20.80 0.40
C VAL A 127 -16.32 21.98 -0.35
N ASN A 128 -15.69 22.37 -1.45
CA ASN A 128 -16.20 23.42 -2.34
C ASN A 128 -17.38 22.93 -3.21
N PRO A 129 -18.47 23.71 -3.35
CA PRO A 129 -19.52 23.40 -4.32
C PRO A 129 -18.99 23.59 -5.75
N PRO A 130 -19.14 22.59 -6.64
CA PRO A 130 -18.64 22.70 -8.00
C PRO A 130 -19.45 23.74 -8.77
N LYS A 131 -18.78 24.79 -9.26
CA LYS A 131 -19.39 25.82 -10.08
C LYS A 131 -18.77 25.81 -11.46
N LEU A 132 -19.53 25.29 -12.42
CA LEU A 132 -19.15 25.24 -13.83
C LEU A 132 -19.18 26.67 -14.42
N GLU A 133 -18.05 27.12 -14.95
CA GLU A 133 -17.88 28.47 -15.51
C GLU A 133 -17.68 28.50 -17.02
N VAL A 134 -17.09 27.44 -17.57
CA VAL A 134 -16.83 27.35 -19.01
C VAL A 134 -17.14 25.94 -19.49
N VAL A 135 -17.82 25.84 -20.62
CA VAL A 135 -17.89 24.62 -21.42
C VAL A 135 -17.37 24.96 -22.79
N MET A 136 -16.38 24.24 -23.28
CA MET A 136 -15.70 24.58 -24.52
C MET A 136 -15.38 23.34 -25.34
N SER A 137 -15.63 23.37 -26.64
CA SER A 137 -15.15 22.35 -27.57
C SER A 137 -13.85 22.80 -28.22
N ALA A 138 -12.92 21.87 -28.40
CA ALA A 138 -11.80 22.02 -29.32
C ALA A 138 -11.99 21.05 -30.47
N VAL A 139 -12.11 21.59 -31.69
CA VAL A 139 -12.32 20.81 -32.92
C VAL A 139 -11.18 21.05 -33.91
N ALA A 140 -10.79 20.03 -34.65
CA ALA A 140 -9.79 20.14 -35.71
C ALA A 140 -10.23 21.14 -36.80
N THR A 141 -9.28 21.93 -37.31
CA THR A 141 -9.51 22.82 -38.45
C THR A 141 -8.97 22.24 -39.75
N GLN A 142 -9.31 22.85 -40.89
CA GLN A 142 -8.74 22.48 -42.20
C GLN A 142 -7.22 22.69 -42.28
N GLN A 143 -6.64 23.46 -41.37
CA GLN A 143 -5.19 23.64 -41.26
C GLN A 143 -4.62 22.61 -40.29
N ALA A 144 -3.65 21.83 -40.79
CA ALA A 144 -3.00 20.78 -40.01
C ALA A 144 -2.41 21.36 -38.71
N HIS A 145 -2.67 20.68 -37.59
CA HIS A 145 -2.16 21.00 -36.24
C HIS A 145 -2.76 22.26 -35.58
N GLN A 146 -3.85 22.83 -36.14
CA GLN A 146 -4.57 23.93 -35.50
C GLN A 146 -5.97 23.49 -35.07
N LYS A 147 -6.31 23.76 -33.80
CA LYS A 147 -7.65 23.54 -33.24
C LYS A 147 -8.43 24.86 -33.15
N GLN A 148 -9.72 24.79 -33.42
CA GLN A 148 -10.66 25.86 -33.16
C GLN A 148 -11.33 25.61 -31.81
N PHE A 149 -11.32 26.63 -30.96
CA PHE A 149 -11.97 26.61 -29.66
C PHE A 149 -13.31 27.32 -29.72
N ILE A 150 -14.37 26.63 -29.32
CA ILE A 150 -15.75 27.11 -29.35
C ILE A 150 -16.26 27.15 -27.91
N ASN A 151 -16.53 28.35 -27.40
CA ASN A 151 -17.11 28.53 -26.06
C ASN A 151 -18.63 28.41 -26.14
N HIS A 152 -19.20 27.51 -25.34
CA HIS A 152 -20.63 27.22 -25.32
C HIS A 152 -21.33 28.02 -24.23
N ASN A 153 -22.49 28.60 -24.57
CA ASN A 153 -23.22 29.44 -23.64
C ASN A 153 -23.90 28.60 -22.54
N LEU A 154 -23.33 28.62 -21.33
CA LEU A 154 -23.84 27.92 -20.15
C LEU A 154 -25.30 28.21 -19.83
N ARG A 155 -25.79 29.44 -20.05
CA ARG A 155 -27.18 29.81 -19.73
C ARG A 155 -28.19 29.10 -20.61
N HIS A 156 -27.78 28.73 -21.82
CA HIS A 156 -28.62 28.03 -22.78
C HIS A 156 -28.58 26.52 -22.50
N LEU A 157 -27.39 25.97 -22.23
CA LEU A 157 -27.17 24.57 -21.85
C LEU A 157 -27.95 24.17 -20.59
N THR A 158 -27.89 24.98 -19.54
CA THR A 158 -28.52 24.66 -18.23
C THR A 158 -30.05 24.80 -18.21
N LYS A 159 -30.64 25.45 -19.22
CA LYS A 159 -32.11 25.61 -19.33
C LYS A 159 -32.78 24.52 -20.17
N GLY A 160 -31.99 23.59 -20.73
CA GLY A 160 -32.49 22.40 -21.44
C GLY A 160 -33.21 22.69 -22.76
N GLY A 161 -33.00 23.86 -23.37
CA GLY A 161 -33.74 24.29 -24.55
C GLY A 161 -32.99 24.16 -25.88
N ASP A 162 -31.65 24.23 -25.86
CA ASP A 162 -30.84 24.29 -27.07
C ASP A 162 -29.93 23.05 -27.17
N GLU A 163 -30.05 22.31 -28.26
CA GLU A 163 -29.05 21.30 -28.64
C GLU A 163 -27.76 22.02 -29.10
N ILE A 164 -26.62 21.53 -28.65
CA ILE A 164 -25.32 22.09 -29.02
C ILE A 164 -24.52 21.02 -29.76
N GLU A 165 -24.02 21.38 -30.94
CA GLU A 165 -23.06 20.59 -31.67
C GLU A 165 -21.68 20.72 -30.99
N ILE A 166 -21.26 19.65 -30.31
CA ILE A 166 -19.99 19.58 -29.60
C ILE A 166 -18.82 19.34 -30.56
N TYR A 167 -19.06 18.60 -31.65
CA TYR A 167 -18.07 18.17 -32.63
C TYR A 167 -18.57 18.44 -34.06
N THR A 168 -17.65 18.34 -35.03
CA THR A 168 -18.02 18.30 -36.45
C THR A 168 -18.77 17.02 -36.80
N ALA A 169 -19.51 17.04 -37.92
CA ALA A 169 -20.27 15.88 -38.40
C ALA A 169 -19.45 14.58 -38.51
N VAL A 170 -18.16 14.70 -38.77
CA VAL A 170 -17.17 13.62 -38.62
C VAL A 170 -16.13 14.07 -37.58
N PRO A 171 -16.17 13.56 -36.34
CA PRO A 171 -15.21 13.94 -35.30
C PRO A 171 -13.80 13.47 -35.70
N GLN A 172 -12.79 14.28 -35.38
CA GLN A 172 -11.39 13.97 -35.62
C GLN A 172 -10.71 13.48 -34.35
N VAL A 173 -9.54 12.84 -34.52
CA VAL A 173 -8.67 12.48 -33.39
C VAL A 173 -8.29 13.75 -32.63
N ASP A 174 -8.32 13.67 -31.30
CA ASP A 174 -8.08 14.76 -30.36
C ASP A 174 -9.14 15.87 -30.34
N ASP A 175 -10.31 15.71 -30.96
CA ASP A 175 -11.44 16.59 -30.64
C ASP A 175 -11.83 16.38 -29.16
N CYS A 176 -12.04 17.46 -28.41
CA CYS A 176 -12.27 17.39 -26.96
C CYS A 176 -13.36 18.36 -26.49
N LEU A 177 -14.08 17.95 -25.45
CA LEU A 177 -15.00 18.80 -24.69
C LEU A 177 -14.37 19.10 -23.32
N TYR A 178 -14.22 20.38 -23.01
CA TYR A 178 -13.67 20.87 -21.75
C TYR A 178 -14.77 21.40 -20.83
N PHE A 179 -14.65 21.05 -19.55
CA PHE A 179 -15.46 21.59 -18.45
C PHE A 179 -14.53 22.36 -17.50
N GLY A 180 -14.70 23.67 -17.44
CA GLY A 180 -13.93 24.57 -16.57
C GLY A 180 -14.72 24.94 -15.32
N PHE A 181 -14.12 24.72 -14.15
CA PHE A 181 -14.69 25.05 -12.85
C PHE A 181 -13.92 26.21 -12.21
N SER A 182 -14.61 27.05 -11.43
CA SER A 182 -13.97 28.19 -10.72
C SER A 182 -13.18 27.76 -9.50
N GLU A 183 -13.61 26.68 -8.85
CA GLU A 183 -13.05 26.23 -7.58
C GLU A 183 -12.00 25.13 -7.79
N ASP A 184 -11.09 24.99 -6.81
CA ASP A 184 -10.22 23.82 -6.73
C ASP A 184 -11.05 22.61 -6.28
N LEU A 185 -11.13 21.61 -7.17
CA LEU A 185 -11.89 20.37 -7.03
C LEU A 185 -10.97 19.14 -7.08
N SER A 186 -9.66 19.32 -6.80
CA SER A 186 -8.62 18.28 -6.93
C SER A 186 -8.87 16.99 -6.15
N HIS A 187 -9.64 17.09 -5.06
CA HIS A 187 -9.95 15.96 -4.17
C HIS A 187 -11.46 15.73 -4.08
N HIS A 188 -12.19 16.12 -5.12
CA HIS A 188 -13.64 15.97 -5.21
C HIS A 188 -14.00 14.91 -6.23
N ILE A 189 -15.07 14.17 -5.92
CA ILE A 189 -15.73 13.33 -6.92
C ILE A 189 -16.78 14.20 -7.60
N LEU A 190 -16.67 14.33 -8.91
CA LEU A 190 -17.62 15.07 -9.74
C LEU A 190 -18.49 14.09 -10.52
N SER A 191 -19.80 14.33 -10.51
CA SER A 191 -20.74 13.65 -11.39
C SER A 191 -21.17 14.63 -12.48
N LEU A 192 -21.01 14.23 -13.74
CA LEU A 192 -21.48 14.97 -14.89
C LEU A 192 -22.66 14.22 -15.49
N THR A 193 -23.81 14.87 -15.53
CA THR A 193 -25.01 14.36 -16.22
C THR A 193 -25.12 15.08 -17.55
N LEU A 194 -25.07 14.32 -18.63
CA LEU A 194 -25.11 14.83 -20.00
C LEU A 194 -26.26 14.12 -20.73
N ASP A 195 -27.14 14.90 -21.33
CA ASP A 195 -28.21 14.41 -22.18
C ASP A 195 -27.80 14.61 -23.65
N PHE A 196 -27.88 13.54 -24.46
CA PHE A 196 -27.52 13.56 -25.87
C PHE A 196 -28.74 13.20 -26.73
N SER A 197 -28.93 13.91 -27.84
CA SER A 197 -29.89 13.50 -28.87
C SER A 197 -29.34 12.28 -29.63
N SER A 198 -30.14 11.23 -29.76
CA SER A 198 -29.72 9.98 -30.39
C SER A 198 -29.60 10.17 -31.91
N ALA A 199 -28.38 10.29 -32.42
CA ALA A 199 -28.11 10.16 -33.85
C ALA A 199 -28.20 8.68 -34.26
N GLY A 200 -29.20 8.33 -35.09
CA GLY A 200 -29.41 6.98 -35.60
C GLY A 200 -28.33 6.56 -36.61
N GLY A 201 -27.12 6.26 -36.12
CA GLY A 201 -26.04 5.65 -36.91
C GLY A 201 -26.09 4.13 -36.79
N ALA A 202 -26.08 3.42 -37.92
CA ALA A 202 -26.01 1.95 -37.93
C ALA A 202 -24.68 1.48 -37.31
N GLY A 203 -24.75 0.68 -36.23
CA GLY A 203 -23.58 0.02 -35.62
C GLY A 203 -22.94 0.73 -34.44
N ILE A 204 -23.52 1.83 -33.93
CA ILE A 204 -23.05 2.50 -32.71
C ILE A 204 -23.88 1.97 -31.53
N ASP A 205 -23.21 1.43 -30.50
CA ASP A 205 -23.84 1.11 -29.21
C ASP A 205 -23.79 2.36 -28.31
N PRO A 206 -24.92 3.05 -28.08
CA PRO A 206 -24.95 4.28 -27.28
C PRO A 206 -24.64 4.04 -25.80
N THR A 207 -24.64 2.78 -25.35
CA THR A 207 -24.40 2.41 -23.94
C THR A 207 -22.92 2.22 -23.62
N LEU A 208 -22.05 2.19 -24.62
CA LEU A 208 -20.60 1.96 -24.43
C LEU A 208 -19.74 2.91 -25.28
N PRO A 209 -19.90 4.24 -25.12
CA PRO A 209 -19.11 5.20 -25.88
C PRO A 209 -17.65 5.20 -25.39
N PRO A 210 -16.65 5.18 -26.29
CA PRO A 210 -15.24 5.24 -25.92
C PRO A 210 -14.86 6.68 -25.55
N TYR A 211 -15.04 7.04 -24.28
CA TYR A 211 -14.61 8.34 -23.75
C TYR A 211 -13.29 8.21 -22.99
N VAL A 212 -12.32 9.05 -23.35
CA VAL A 212 -11.13 9.29 -22.53
C VAL A 212 -11.40 10.54 -21.70
N TRP A 213 -11.33 10.42 -20.38
CA TRP A 213 -11.44 11.55 -19.46
C TRP A 213 -10.04 11.94 -18.98
N GLU A 214 -9.69 13.20 -19.17
CA GLU A 214 -8.47 13.79 -18.67
C GLU A 214 -8.80 14.95 -17.74
N VAL A 215 -7.96 15.14 -16.73
CA VAL A 215 -8.08 16.25 -15.78
C VAL A 215 -6.78 17.04 -15.80
N ALA A 216 -6.89 18.34 -16.00
CA ALA A 216 -5.78 19.27 -15.88
C ALA A 216 -6.09 20.29 -14.78
N GLN A 217 -5.20 20.40 -13.81
CA GLN A 217 -5.20 21.49 -12.85
C GLN A 217 -4.21 22.52 -13.37
N GLY A 218 -4.63 23.78 -13.51
CA GLY A 218 -3.83 24.88 -14.07
C GLY A 218 -2.55 25.25 -13.31
N ARG A 219 -2.04 24.37 -12.42
CA ARG A 219 -0.67 24.47 -11.92
C ARG A 219 0.27 24.22 -13.10
N GLN A 220 0.91 25.30 -13.52
CA GLN A 220 2.14 25.26 -14.29
C GLN A 220 3.01 24.11 -13.73
N ARG A 221 3.41 23.16 -14.58
CA ARG A 221 4.48 22.22 -14.23
C ARG A 221 5.71 23.08 -13.97
N ASP A 222 5.98 23.39 -12.70
CA ASP A 222 7.31 23.78 -12.30
C ASP A 222 8.17 22.51 -12.36
N GLN A 223 9.12 22.56 -13.29
CA GLN A 223 10.20 21.61 -13.62
C GLN A 223 9.91 20.56 -14.71
#